data_AF-A0A8T5KHY0-F1
#
_entry.id   AF-A0A8T5KHY0-F1
#
_cell.length_a   1.000
_cell.length_b   1.000
_cell.length_c   1.000
_cell.angle_alpha   90.00
_cell.angle_beta   90.00
_cell.angle_gamma   90.00
#
_symmetry.space_group_name_H-M   'P 1'
#
loop_
_entity.id
_entity.type
_entity.pdbx_description
1 polymer ?
#
loop_
_entity_poly.entity_id
_entity_poly.type
_entity_poly.pdbx_seq_one_letter_code
_entity_poly.pdbx_strand_id
1 'polypeptide(L)'
;MIGGDSRGSRKGKKPELQDYGMVQITALDWLGVLMGYNCHTVVTGHIGIDKDEVSGRMETGLLLANRLAGKVPLVFDEKYITKMEREDHRLQTKNDGVWKAETRMGGDQFDMLETPDIKALLRKAGKDDSDKPSLFEEIEEDE
;
A
#
# COMPACT_ATOMS: atom_id res chain seq x y z
N MET A 1 -11.27 48.76 11.89
CA MET A 1 -12.27 47.71 11.62
C MET A 1 -11.51 46.44 11.31
N ILE A 2 -11.66 45.44 12.17
CA ILE A 2 -10.95 44.17 12.09
C ILE A 2 -11.61 43.34 10.98
N GLY A 3 -10.87 43.06 9.92
CA GLY A 3 -11.30 42.19 8.83
C GLY A 3 -11.44 40.77 9.33
N GLY A 4 -12.69 40.29 9.35
CA GLY A 4 -13.04 38.96 9.82
C GLY A 4 -12.41 37.87 8.95
N ASP A 5 -11.73 36.96 9.62
CA ASP A 5 -11.18 35.71 9.09
C ASP A 5 -12.31 34.85 8.50
N SER A 6 -12.37 34.74 7.18
CA SER A 6 -13.38 33.97 6.45
C SER A 6 -12.97 32.51 6.23
N ARG A 7 -12.20 31.91 7.16
CA ARG A 7 -12.01 30.46 7.21
C ARG A 7 -13.11 29.84 8.04
N GLY A 8 -14.30 29.75 7.44
CA GLY A 8 -15.44 29.04 8.01
C GLY A 8 -15.06 27.57 8.26
N SER A 9 -14.75 27.24 9.51
CA SER A 9 -14.54 25.88 9.98
C SER A 9 -15.84 25.08 9.78
N ARG A 10 -15.91 24.30 8.69
CA ARG A 10 -17.03 23.37 8.40
C ARG A 10 -16.89 22.08 9.22
N LYS A 11 -16.66 22.19 10.53
CA LYS A 11 -16.51 21.04 11.43
C LYS A 11 -17.86 20.33 11.54
N GLY A 12 -17.95 19.08 11.07
CA GLY A 12 -19.12 18.19 11.27
C GLY A 12 -20.15 18.12 10.12
N LYS A 13 -19.92 18.74 8.95
CA LYS A 13 -20.77 18.52 7.77
C LYS A 13 -20.35 17.27 7.01
N LYS A 14 -21.31 16.59 6.35
CA LYS A 14 -21.02 15.47 5.45
C LYS A 14 -20.11 15.96 4.32
N PRO A 15 -19.07 15.19 3.92
CA PRO A 15 -18.19 15.58 2.83
C PRO A 15 -18.95 15.79 1.52
N GLU A 16 -18.62 16.87 0.81
CA GLU A 16 -19.10 17.14 -0.55
C GLU A 16 -18.14 16.50 -1.57
N LEU A 17 -18.56 16.40 -2.84
CA LEU A 17 -17.77 15.76 -3.91
C LEU A 17 -16.36 16.37 -4.05
N GLN A 18 -16.22 17.67 -3.80
CA GLN A 18 -14.94 18.39 -3.86
C GLN A 18 -13.99 18.00 -2.72
N ASP A 19 -14.53 17.71 -1.53
CA ASP A 19 -13.75 17.27 -0.38
C ASP A 19 -13.08 15.92 -0.65
N TYR A 20 -13.79 15.01 -1.33
CA TYR A 20 -13.20 13.74 -1.77
C TYR A 20 -12.04 13.97 -2.73
N GLY A 21 -12.14 14.92 -3.66
CA GLY A 21 -11.05 15.29 -4.56
C GLY A 21 -9.79 15.73 -3.81
N MET A 22 -9.96 16.60 -2.79
CA MET A 22 -8.85 17.03 -1.93
C MET A 22 -8.25 15.87 -1.15
N VAL A 23 -9.07 15.00 -0.56
CA VAL A 23 -8.58 13.80 0.16
C VAL A 23 -7.72 12.92 -0.75
N GLN A 24 -8.09 12.76 -2.03
CA GLN A 24 -7.29 11.98 -2.98
C GLN A 24 -5.93 12.61 -3.24
N ILE A 25 -5.87 13.92 -3.44
CA ILE A 25 -4.62 14.64 -3.68
C ILE A 25 -3.72 14.56 -2.45
N THR A 26 -4.27 14.85 -1.26
CA THR A 26 -3.54 14.79 0.00
C THR A 26 -2.99 13.39 0.28
N ALA A 27 -3.78 12.34 0.03
CA ALA A 27 -3.32 10.97 0.23
C ALA A 27 -2.14 10.60 -0.70
N LEU A 28 -2.19 11.03 -1.97
CA LEU A 28 -1.10 10.80 -2.92
C LEU A 28 0.15 11.63 -2.57
N ASP A 29 -0.01 12.85 -2.07
CA ASP A 29 1.09 13.69 -1.60
C ASP A 29 1.80 13.05 -0.41
N TRP A 30 1.05 12.56 0.58
CA TRP A 30 1.62 11.81 1.71
C TRP A 30 2.34 10.54 1.27
N LEU A 31 1.77 9.79 0.32
CA LEU A 31 2.46 8.64 -0.27
C LEU A 31 3.75 9.07 -0.97
N GLY A 32 3.75 10.18 -1.70
CA GLY A 32 4.95 10.73 -2.32
C GLY A 32 6.05 11.05 -1.32
N VAL A 33 5.70 11.66 -0.18
CA VAL A 33 6.63 11.93 0.92
C VAL A 33 7.16 10.62 1.53
N LEU A 34 6.28 9.66 1.79
CA LEU A 34 6.67 8.36 2.36
C LEU A 34 7.62 7.59 1.43
N MET A 35 7.34 7.59 0.13
CA MET A 35 8.18 6.95 -0.88
C MET A 35 9.53 7.66 -1.08
N GLY A 36 9.68 8.91 -0.61
CA GLY A 36 10.94 9.65 -0.65
C GLY A 36 11.93 9.28 0.45
N TYR A 37 11.54 8.51 1.46
CA TYR A 37 12.45 8.07 2.52
C TYR A 37 13.40 6.98 2.03
N ASN A 38 14.63 7.00 2.54
CA ASN A 38 15.67 5.99 2.24
C ASN A 38 15.45 4.66 2.99
N CYS A 39 14.21 4.18 3.09
CA CYS A 39 13.84 2.93 3.75
C CYS A 39 12.82 2.15 2.92
N HIS A 40 12.69 0.85 3.21
CA HIS A 40 11.63 0.04 2.62
C HIS A 40 10.29 0.48 3.22
N THR A 41 9.41 0.98 2.36
CA THR A 41 8.05 1.37 2.75
C THR A 41 7.07 0.29 2.33
N VAL A 42 6.36 -0.27 3.31
CA VAL A 42 5.32 -1.29 3.08
C VAL A 42 3.99 -0.69 3.47
N VAL A 43 3.03 -0.71 2.55
CA VAL A 43 1.65 -0.28 2.80
C VAL A 43 0.74 -1.49 2.70
N THR A 44 -0.03 -1.72 3.75
CA THR A 44 -1.02 -2.80 3.83
C THR A 44 -2.42 -2.23 3.81
N GLY A 45 -3.37 -3.02 3.33
CA GLY A 45 -4.78 -2.66 3.41
C GLY A 45 -5.68 -3.80 2.97
N HIS A 46 -6.97 -3.63 3.21
CA HIS A 46 -7.95 -4.65 2.88
C HIS A 46 -8.17 -4.74 1.37
N ILE A 47 -8.56 -5.92 0.94
CA ILE A 47 -8.93 -6.18 -0.44
C ILE A 47 -10.40 -5.81 -0.63
N GLY A 48 -10.67 -4.99 -1.65
CA GLY A 48 -11.99 -4.75 -2.19
C GLY A 48 -12.24 -5.65 -3.40
N ILE A 49 -13.46 -6.17 -3.52
CA ILE A 49 -13.93 -6.90 -4.68
C ILE A 49 -15.04 -6.06 -5.30
N ASP A 50 -14.80 -5.57 -6.51
CA ASP A 50 -15.81 -4.89 -7.31
C ASP A 50 -16.21 -5.79 -8.48
N LYS A 51 -17.50 -5.83 -8.78
CA LYS A 51 -18.04 -6.64 -9.87
C LYS A 51 -18.55 -5.69 -10.94
N ASP A 52 -17.90 -5.69 -12.09
CA ASP A 52 -18.38 -4.96 -13.25
C ASP A 52 -19.70 -5.59 -13.72
N GLU A 53 -20.80 -4.85 -13.58
CA GLU A 53 -22.14 -5.30 -13.97
C GLU A 53 -22.29 -5.50 -15.47
N VAL A 54 -21.46 -4.84 -16.29
CA VAL A 54 -21.54 -4.89 -17.76
C VAL A 54 -20.69 -6.04 -18.30
N SER A 55 -19.44 -6.16 -17.86
CA SER A 55 -18.54 -7.22 -18.35
C SER A 55 -18.59 -8.51 -17.52
N GLY A 56 -19.17 -8.47 -16.33
CA GLY A 56 -19.18 -9.58 -15.37
C GLY A 56 -17.81 -9.86 -14.74
N ARG A 57 -16.77 -9.08 -15.07
CA ARG A 57 -15.41 -9.27 -14.54
C ARG A 57 -15.34 -8.84 -13.07
N MET A 58 -14.68 -9.64 -12.27
CA MET A 58 -14.33 -9.28 -10.90
C MET A 58 -13.01 -8.52 -10.92
N GLU A 59 -13.03 -7.28 -10.46
CA GLU A 59 -11.82 -6.53 -10.19
C GLU A 59 -11.49 -6.64 -8.71
N THR A 60 -10.33 -7.22 -8.41
CA THR A 60 -9.79 -7.21 -7.06
C THR A 60 -8.72 -6.14 -6.95
N GLY A 61 -8.73 -5.41 -5.84
CA GLY A 61 -7.79 -4.33 -5.59
C GLY A 61 -7.81 -3.89 -4.15
N LEU A 62 -7.08 -2.82 -3.85
CA LEU A 62 -7.06 -2.24 -2.52
C LEU A 62 -8.41 -1.55 -2.24
N LEU A 63 -9.00 -1.83 -1.09
CA LEU A 63 -10.27 -1.24 -0.64
C LEU A 63 -10.04 0.22 -0.26
N LEU A 64 -10.11 1.09 -1.26
CA LEU A 64 -10.01 2.54 -1.13
C LEU A 64 -11.20 3.22 -1.79
N ALA A 65 -11.49 4.44 -1.35
CA ALA A 65 -12.57 5.23 -1.90
C ALA A 65 -12.30 5.66 -3.35
N ASN A 66 -13.27 5.40 -4.23
CA ASN A 66 -13.32 5.92 -5.60
C ASN A 66 -12.02 5.62 -6.39
N ARG A 67 -11.54 6.61 -7.15
CA ARG A 67 -10.37 6.51 -8.04
C ARG A 67 -9.04 6.26 -7.33
N LEU A 68 -8.96 6.37 -5.99
CA LEU A 68 -7.73 6.05 -5.26
C LEU A 68 -7.37 4.58 -5.37
N ALA A 69 -8.36 3.69 -5.39
CA ALA A 69 -8.14 2.25 -5.51
C ALA A 69 -7.31 1.88 -6.75
N GLY A 70 -7.49 2.63 -7.85
CA GLY A 70 -6.69 2.46 -9.07
C GLY A 70 -5.36 3.22 -9.09
N LYS A 71 -5.22 4.32 -8.33
CA LYS A 71 -4.01 5.16 -8.35
C LYS A 71 -2.95 4.73 -7.36
N VAL A 72 -3.35 4.36 -6.14
CA VAL A 72 -2.43 4.01 -5.06
C VAL A 72 -1.54 2.82 -5.44
N PRO A 73 -2.06 1.72 -6.03
CA PRO A 73 -1.19 0.62 -6.46
C PRO A 73 -0.17 1.00 -7.54
N LEU A 74 -0.38 2.07 -8.31
CA LEU A 74 0.53 2.48 -9.38
C LEU A 74 1.82 3.13 -8.87
N VAL A 75 1.86 3.59 -7.61
CA VAL A 75 3.06 4.20 -7.03
C VAL A 75 4.02 3.17 -6.43
N PHE A 76 3.61 1.89 -6.34
CA PHE A 76 4.43 0.82 -5.77
C PHE A 76 5.02 -0.05 -6.88
N ASP A 77 6.32 -0.36 -6.74
CA ASP A 77 7.01 -1.33 -7.59
C ASP A 77 6.62 -2.78 -7.26
N GLU A 78 6.19 -3.02 -6.02
CA GLU A 78 5.88 -4.34 -5.47
C GLU A 78 4.43 -4.37 -4.97
N LYS A 79 3.64 -5.32 -5.47
CA LYS A 79 2.24 -5.54 -5.10
C LYS A 79 2.03 -7.01 -4.78
N TYR A 80 1.77 -7.29 -3.52
CA TYR A 80 1.55 -8.64 -3.04
C TYR A 80 0.13 -8.83 -2.52
N ILE A 81 -0.36 -10.06 -2.62
CA ILE A 81 -1.65 -10.45 -2.04
C ILE A 81 -1.40 -11.55 -1.00
N THR A 82 -1.74 -11.26 0.24
CA THR A 82 -1.67 -12.25 1.32
C THR A 82 -2.90 -13.15 1.26
N LYS A 83 -2.69 -14.45 1.13
CA LYS A 83 -3.71 -15.49 1.27
C LYS A 83 -3.53 -16.21 2.59
N MET A 84 -4.63 -16.54 3.25
CA MET A 84 -4.64 -17.33 4.46
C MET A 84 -5.44 -18.60 4.22
N GLU A 85 -4.82 -19.75 4.40
CA GLU A 85 -5.50 -21.05 4.39
C GLU A 85 -5.15 -21.80 5.68
N ARG A 86 -6.13 -22.00 6.56
CA ARG A 86 -5.97 -22.78 7.81
C ARG A 86 -4.70 -22.40 8.60
N GLU A 87 -4.54 -21.10 8.86
CA GLU A 87 -3.42 -20.49 9.61
C GLU A 87 -2.08 -20.40 8.84
N ASP A 88 -1.96 -20.98 7.65
CA ASP A 88 -0.80 -20.76 6.78
C ASP A 88 -0.98 -19.48 5.97
N HIS A 89 -0.01 -18.58 6.10
CA HIS A 89 0.02 -17.31 5.36
C HIS A 89 0.94 -17.46 4.16
N ARG A 90 0.40 -17.20 2.98
CA ARG A 90 1.14 -17.25 1.71
C ARG A 90 1.05 -15.91 1.01
N LEU A 91 2.16 -15.50 0.39
CA LEU A 91 2.27 -14.28 -0.37
C LEU A 91 2.18 -14.59 -1.85
N GLN A 92 1.10 -14.17 -2.50
CA GLN A 92 1.00 -14.25 -3.95
C GLN A 92 1.82 -13.13 -4.59
N THR A 93 2.76 -13.52 -5.46
CA THR A 93 3.73 -12.61 -6.10
C THR A 93 3.43 -12.36 -7.58
N LYS A 94 2.66 -13.25 -8.22
CA LYS A 94 2.30 -13.17 -9.65
C LYS A 94 0.80 -13.03 -9.84
N ASN A 95 0.41 -12.39 -10.94
CA ASN A 95 -0.98 -12.20 -11.33
C ASN A 95 -1.60 -13.53 -11.80
N ASP A 96 -2.78 -13.90 -11.30
CA ASP A 96 -3.57 -15.07 -11.76
C ASP A 96 -4.84 -14.70 -12.55
N GLY A 97 -4.94 -13.44 -12.97
CA GLY A 97 -6.11 -12.88 -13.64
C GLY A 97 -7.22 -12.44 -12.71
N VAL A 98 -7.26 -12.94 -11.47
CA VAL A 98 -8.22 -12.51 -10.44
C VAL A 98 -7.55 -11.50 -9.51
N TRP A 99 -6.39 -11.85 -8.97
CA TRP A 99 -5.59 -11.08 -8.03
C TRP A 99 -4.47 -10.32 -8.75
N LYS A 100 -4.50 -8.98 -8.68
CA LYS A 100 -3.54 -8.10 -9.35
C LYS A 100 -2.20 -7.97 -8.59
N ALA A 101 -1.59 -9.10 -8.22
CA ALA A 101 -0.24 -9.14 -7.67
C ALA A 101 0.82 -8.95 -8.77
N GLU A 102 1.90 -8.24 -8.47
CA GLU A 102 3.00 -7.95 -9.39
C GLU A 102 4.28 -7.69 -8.59
N THR A 103 5.39 -8.28 -9.01
CA THR A 103 6.70 -8.04 -8.42
C THR A 103 7.71 -7.65 -9.49
N ARG A 104 8.50 -6.61 -9.23
CA ARG A 104 9.62 -6.20 -10.09
C ARG A 104 10.93 -6.81 -9.62
N MET A 105 11.12 -6.92 -8.32
CA MET A 105 12.31 -7.53 -7.72
C MET A 105 12.39 -9.03 -7.97
N GLY A 106 11.24 -9.71 -7.93
CA GLY A 106 11.18 -11.17 -8.03
C GLY A 106 11.29 -11.71 -9.45
N GLY A 107 10.89 -10.93 -10.46
CA GLY A 107 10.90 -11.35 -11.87
C GLY A 107 10.41 -12.80 -12.06
N ASP A 108 11.25 -13.62 -12.71
CA ASP A 108 11.02 -15.07 -12.88
C ASP A 108 11.53 -15.92 -11.71
N GLN A 109 12.21 -15.33 -10.73
CA GLN A 109 12.82 -16.04 -9.60
C GLN A 109 11.80 -16.41 -8.53
N PHE A 110 10.72 -15.63 -8.37
CA PHE A 110 9.69 -15.93 -7.37
C PHE A 110 8.71 -17.00 -7.88
N ASP A 111 8.27 -17.84 -6.96
CA ASP A 111 7.16 -18.77 -7.15
C ASP A 111 5.84 -18.02 -7.05
N MET A 112 4.77 -18.61 -7.58
CA MET A 112 3.41 -18.04 -7.53
C MET A 112 2.99 -17.66 -6.10
N LEU A 113 3.36 -18.49 -5.14
CA LEU A 113 3.10 -18.32 -3.71
C LEU A 113 4.39 -18.48 -2.93
N GLU A 114 4.77 -17.44 -2.19
CA GLU A 114 5.94 -17.40 -1.34
C GLU A 114 5.56 -17.41 0.14
N THR A 115 6.54 -17.70 0.99
CA THR A 115 6.44 -17.44 2.43
C THR A 115 6.55 -15.93 2.67
N PRO A 116 5.75 -15.32 3.58
CA PRO A 116 5.80 -13.89 3.88
C PRO A 116 7.04 -13.52 4.72
N ASP A 117 8.22 -13.65 4.12
CA ASP A 117 9.52 -13.29 4.69
C ASP A 117 10.29 -12.41 3.68
N ILE A 118 10.32 -11.10 3.93
CA ILE A 118 10.94 -10.13 3.02
C ILE A 118 12.45 -10.35 2.85
N LYS A 119 13.15 -10.81 3.90
CA LYS A 119 14.60 -11.05 3.81
C LYS A 119 14.88 -12.26 2.93
N ALA A 120 14.08 -13.32 3.07
CA ALA A 120 14.16 -14.47 2.18
C ALA A 120 13.87 -14.10 0.72
N LEU A 121 12.87 -13.24 0.48
CA LEU A 121 12.56 -12.73 -0.85
C LEU A 121 13.69 -11.87 -1.43
N LEU A 122 14.30 -10.98 -0.64
CA LEU A 122 15.45 -10.18 -1.06
C LEU A 122 16.64 -11.07 -1.45
N ARG A 123 16.97 -12.09 -0.63
CA ARG A 123 18.01 -13.07 -0.96
C ARG A 123 17.70 -13.82 -2.25
N LYS A 124 16.45 -14.29 -2.41
CA LYS A 124 15.99 -14.99 -3.62
C LYS A 124 16.09 -14.10 -4.87
N ALA A 125 15.86 -12.79 -4.70
CA ALA A 125 16.00 -11.76 -5.73
C ALA A 125 17.47 -11.31 -5.99
N GLY A 126 18.45 -11.86 -5.26
CA GLY A 126 19.85 -11.43 -5.34
C GLY A 126 20.09 -10.00 -4.85
N LYS A 127 19.25 -9.51 -3.92
CA LYS A 127 19.37 -8.19 -3.28
C LYS A 127 20.00 -8.32 -1.90
N ASP A 128 20.59 -7.23 -1.43
CA ASP A 128 21.08 -7.12 -0.06
C ASP A 128 19.90 -7.21 0.92
N ASP A 129 20.01 -8.11 1.89
CA ASP A 129 19.04 -8.34 2.97
C ASP A 129 19.58 -7.89 4.34
N SER A 130 20.72 -7.20 4.34
CA SER A 130 21.33 -6.67 5.56
C SER A 130 20.47 -5.56 6.16
N ASP A 131 20.35 -5.58 7.50
CA ASP A 131 19.62 -4.54 8.20
C ASP A 131 20.43 -3.25 8.18
N LYS A 132 19.74 -2.13 7.90
CA LYS A 132 20.33 -0.81 8.10
C LYS A 132 20.53 -0.54 9.59
N PRO A 133 21.54 0.26 9.97
CA PRO A 133 21.72 0.66 11.36
C PRO A 133 20.44 1.27 11.92
N SER A 134 20.13 0.97 13.18
CA SER A 134 18.99 1.55 13.88
C SER A 134 19.08 3.08 13.86
N LEU A 135 17.96 3.74 13.57
CA LEU A 135 17.85 5.20 13.67
C LEU A 135 17.68 5.66 15.13
N PHE A 136 17.38 4.74 16.03
CA PHE A 136 17.18 5.00 17.45
C PHE A 136 18.35 4.41 18.23
N GLU A 137 19.00 5.24 19.04
CA GLU A 137 19.97 4.78 20.03
C GLU A 137 19.23 3.91 21.05
N GLU A 138 19.76 2.72 21.33
CA GLU A 138 19.28 1.91 22.45
C GLU A 138 19.58 2.69 23.72
N ILE A 139 18.53 3.20 24.38
CA ILE A 139 18.66 3.72 25.73
C ILE A 139 18.81 2.47 26.60
N GLU A 140 20.04 2.13 26.97
CA GLU A 140 20.30 1.16 28.03
C GLU A 140 19.69 1.74 29.32
N GLU A 141 18.55 1.19 29.74
CA GLU A 141 18.02 1.43 31.08
C GLU A 141 18.91 0.65 32.05
N ASP A 142 19.89 1.34 32.65
CA ASP A 142 20.64 0.83 33.79
C ASP A 142 19.66 0.53 34.95
N GLU A 143 19.47 -0.75 35.27
CA GLU A 143 18.74 -1.24 36.46
C GLU A 143 19.51 -1.01 37.78
#